data_AF-A0AAJ0H8N0-F1
#
_entry.id   AF-A0AAJ0H8N0-F1
#
_cell.length_a   1.000
_cell.length_b   1.000
_cell.length_c   1.000
_cell.angle_alpha   90.00
_cell.angle_beta   90.00
_cell.angle_gamma   90.00
#
_symmetry.space_group_name_H-M   'P 1'
#
loop_
_entity.id
_entity.type
_entity.pdbx_description
1 polymer ?
#
loop_
_entity_poly.entity_id
_entity_poly.type
_entity_poly.pdbx_seq_one_letter_code
_entity_poly.pdbx_strand_id
1 'polypeptide(L)'
;MKTNPKHGFKQTTLDFGQRQHKRPRLSPEQEQGSLIEDEEPKQPGLENAQGKLKGKEVAEKEQEQEQDEKAQEEAEPSSTGGSKQSPDKKPNNGLPQASPNSLQPMGVLQPTTNMSTQGTFRVTDKVGDLFDAPPNTVLIHACNCIGSWGGGIARAFRDRYPDAYRIYNAHCKRSLPERLAGTALLIAPRPDAEKQHYIGCVFTSKRFGRARDTPAMILQATAPAMLDLMRQIAAEKENGEPIGEVRMCRINSGLFSVPWQQSKRVIERLQVDGEDVSRDVELPWEIVAYNPE
;
A
#
# COMPACT_ATOMS: atom_id res chain seq x y z
N MET A 1 62.23 -17.41 -2.79
CA MET A 1 61.72 -18.62 -3.48
C MET A 1 60.95 -19.44 -2.47
N LYS A 2 59.61 -19.40 -2.52
CA LYS A 2 58.72 -20.13 -1.60
C LYS A 2 57.67 -20.86 -2.44
N THR A 3 57.53 -22.14 -2.15
CA THR A 3 56.80 -23.18 -2.89
C THR A 3 55.30 -23.12 -2.62
N ASN A 4 54.52 -23.41 -3.67
CA ASN A 4 53.05 -23.49 -3.67
C ASN A 4 52.63 -24.97 -3.79
N PRO A 5 51.76 -25.53 -2.94
CA PRO A 5 51.23 -26.87 -3.14
C PRO A 5 49.82 -26.83 -3.76
N LYS A 6 49.68 -27.45 -4.94
CA LYS A 6 48.40 -27.71 -5.61
C LYS A 6 47.68 -28.87 -4.90
N HIS A 7 46.44 -28.67 -4.47
CA HIS A 7 45.54 -29.73 -4.04
C HIS A 7 44.69 -30.20 -5.23
N GLY A 8 44.77 -31.50 -5.55
CA GLY A 8 43.93 -32.16 -6.54
C GLY A 8 42.68 -32.75 -5.88
N PHE A 9 41.52 -32.38 -6.40
CA PHE A 9 40.23 -32.96 -6.02
C PHE A 9 39.99 -34.21 -6.89
N LYS A 10 39.79 -35.37 -6.26
CA LYS A 10 39.39 -36.61 -6.93
C LYS A 10 37.86 -36.71 -6.95
N GLN A 11 37.31 -36.93 -8.13
CA GLN A 11 35.90 -37.12 -8.39
C GLN A 11 35.57 -38.61 -8.26
N THR A 12 34.71 -38.98 -7.31
CA THR A 12 34.17 -40.34 -7.13
C THR A 12 32.82 -40.44 -7.83
N THR A 13 32.74 -41.35 -8.80
CA THR A 13 31.55 -41.72 -9.55
C THR A 13 30.65 -42.63 -8.69
N LEU A 14 29.40 -42.21 -8.48
CA LEU A 14 28.35 -43.00 -7.82
C LEU A 14 27.41 -43.55 -8.90
N ASP A 15 27.39 -44.88 -9.00
CA ASP A 15 26.54 -45.68 -9.88
C ASP A 15 25.14 -45.83 -9.26
N PHE A 16 24.10 -45.40 -9.96
CA PHE A 16 22.70 -45.52 -9.52
C PHE A 16 21.95 -46.45 -10.49
N GLY A 17 21.77 -47.69 -10.04
CA GLY A 17 21.06 -48.74 -10.76
C GLY A 17 19.57 -48.43 -10.93
N GLN A 18 19.08 -48.64 -12.15
CA GLN A 18 17.67 -48.59 -12.52
C GLN A 18 16.92 -49.80 -11.92
N ARG A 19 15.93 -49.55 -11.06
CA ARG A 19 14.91 -50.54 -10.68
C ARG A 19 13.56 -50.18 -11.30
N GLN A 20 13.12 -51.00 -12.24
CA GLN A 20 11.76 -51.01 -12.73
C GLN A 20 10.88 -51.84 -11.80
N HIS A 21 9.80 -51.24 -11.29
CA HIS A 21 8.72 -51.97 -10.63
C HIS A 21 7.47 -51.99 -11.50
N LYS A 22 7.11 -53.21 -11.90
CA LYS A 22 5.92 -53.60 -12.66
C LYS A 22 4.65 -53.39 -11.82
N ARG A 23 3.60 -52.87 -12.46
CA ARG A 23 2.22 -52.87 -11.96
C ARG A 23 1.64 -54.29 -11.99
N PRO A 24 0.87 -54.73 -10.99
CA PRO A 24 -0.08 -55.81 -11.17
C PRO A 24 -1.45 -55.27 -11.65
N ARG A 25 -2.08 -56.04 -12.53
CA ARG A 25 -3.44 -55.90 -13.06
C ARG A 25 -4.20 -57.16 -12.66
N LEU A 26 -5.49 -57.04 -12.31
CA LEU A 26 -6.62 -58.03 -12.28
C LEU A 26 -7.61 -57.53 -11.19
N SER A 27 -8.95 -57.65 -11.20
CA SER A 27 -10.10 -57.69 -12.14
C SER A 27 -11.38 -57.78 -11.23
N PRO A 28 -12.66 -57.83 -11.70
CA PRO A 28 -13.79 -57.07 -11.12
C PRO A 28 -14.82 -57.90 -10.30
N GLU A 29 -15.93 -57.24 -9.92
CA GLU A 29 -17.20 -57.75 -9.30
C GLU A 29 -17.20 -57.78 -7.74
N GLN A 30 -18.24 -57.44 -6.96
CA GLN A 30 -19.70 -57.34 -7.15
C GLN A 30 -20.35 -56.23 -6.30
N GLU A 31 -21.54 -55.83 -6.75
CA GLU A 31 -22.51 -54.88 -6.20
C GLU A 31 -23.18 -55.30 -4.88
N GLN A 32 -23.63 -54.30 -4.10
CA GLN A 32 -24.94 -54.15 -3.41
C GLN A 32 -24.76 -53.02 -2.37
N GLY A 33 -25.49 -51.91 -2.32
CA GLY A 33 -26.84 -51.58 -2.77
C GLY A 33 -27.69 -51.26 -1.53
N SER A 34 -27.88 -49.98 -1.20
CA SER A 34 -29.08 -49.51 -0.48
C SER A 34 -29.21 -47.98 -0.49
N LEU A 35 -30.32 -47.56 -1.10
CA LEU A 35 -30.95 -46.24 -1.11
C LEU A 35 -31.14 -45.66 0.29
N ILE A 36 -30.84 -44.36 0.46
CA ILE A 36 -31.64 -43.42 1.27
C ILE A 36 -31.65 -42.08 0.52
N GLU A 37 -32.85 -41.68 0.11
CA GLU A 37 -33.22 -40.35 -0.35
C GLU A 37 -33.22 -39.39 0.84
N ASP A 38 -32.79 -38.12 0.68
CA ASP A 38 -33.52 -36.96 1.23
C ASP A 38 -32.83 -35.62 0.88
N GLU A 39 -33.62 -34.83 0.15
CA GLU A 39 -33.74 -33.38 -0.02
C GLU A 39 -32.60 -32.38 0.22
N GLU A 40 -32.33 -31.61 -0.85
CA GLU A 40 -31.71 -30.27 -0.84
C GLU A 40 -32.83 -29.21 -0.99
N PRO A 41 -32.86 -28.11 -0.21
CA PRO A 41 -33.63 -26.93 -0.60
C PRO A 41 -32.70 -25.83 -1.14
N LYS A 42 -32.73 -25.65 -2.47
CA LYS A 42 -32.21 -24.46 -3.17
C LYS A 42 -33.34 -23.52 -3.59
N GLN A 43 -32.97 -22.25 -3.54
CA GLN A 43 -33.73 -21.01 -3.68
C GLN A 43 -34.38 -20.78 -5.07
N PRO A 44 -35.37 -19.88 -5.17
CA PRO A 44 -36.08 -19.60 -6.41
C PRO A 44 -35.34 -18.63 -7.36
N GLY A 45 -35.12 -19.10 -8.59
CA GLY A 45 -35.61 -18.56 -9.86
C GLY A 45 -35.35 -17.10 -10.27
N LEU A 46 -34.53 -16.92 -11.30
CA LEU A 46 -34.75 -15.95 -12.40
C LEU A 46 -34.19 -16.52 -13.73
N GLU A 47 -35.09 -17.00 -14.58
CA GLU A 47 -34.96 -17.10 -16.06
C GLU A 47 -34.87 -15.68 -16.67
N ASN A 48 -34.40 -15.37 -17.88
CA ASN A 48 -33.81 -16.07 -19.03
C ASN A 48 -33.19 -14.96 -19.90
N ALA A 49 -32.05 -15.21 -20.56
CA ALA A 49 -31.75 -14.66 -21.90
C ALA A 49 -30.53 -15.37 -22.49
N GLN A 50 -30.80 -16.32 -23.39
CA GLN A 50 -29.80 -16.93 -24.28
C GLN A 50 -29.34 -15.94 -25.35
N GLY A 51 -28.03 -15.85 -25.55
CA GLY A 51 -27.39 -15.14 -26.66
C GLY A 51 -26.06 -15.81 -27.01
N LYS A 52 -26.13 -16.79 -27.90
CA LYS A 52 -25.06 -17.68 -28.37
C LYS A 52 -24.17 -16.97 -29.40
N LEU A 53 -22.88 -16.77 -29.13
CA LEU A 53 -21.88 -16.65 -30.21
C LEU A 53 -20.53 -17.31 -29.85
N LYS A 54 -20.03 -18.01 -30.86
CA LYS A 54 -18.86 -18.88 -30.95
C LYS A 54 -17.53 -18.19 -30.60
N GLY A 55 -16.61 -18.98 -30.05
CA GLY A 55 -15.26 -18.56 -29.71
C GLY A 55 -14.33 -18.30 -30.88
N LYS A 56 -13.16 -17.78 -30.52
CA LYS A 56 -11.88 -17.98 -31.20
C LYS A 56 -10.76 -17.72 -30.22
N GLU A 57 -10.01 -18.77 -29.96
CA GLU A 57 -8.68 -18.81 -29.38
C GLU A 57 -7.69 -18.20 -30.38
N VAL A 58 -6.85 -17.26 -29.94
CA VAL A 58 -5.56 -16.94 -30.58
C VAL A 58 -4.57 -16.54 -29.48
N ALA A 59 -3.49 -17.30 -29.42
CA ALA A 59 -2.27 -17.05 -28.66
C ALA A 59 -1.34 -16.06 -29.40
N GLU A 60 -0.27 -15.65 -28.71
CA GLU A 60 0.89 -14.87 -29.20
C GLU A 60 0.64 -13.35 -29.37
N LYS A 61 1.57 -12.43 -29.06
CA LYS A 61 3.00 -12.50 -28.69
C LYS A 61 3.39 -11.15 -28.07
N GLU A 62 4.37 -11.19 -27.18
CA GLU A 62 5.14 -10.03 -26.73
C GLU A 62 5.91 -9.42 -27.92
N GLN A 63 5.96 -8.09 -27.99
CA GLN A 63 6.99 -7.37 -28.72
C GLN A 63 7.46 -6.15 -27.90
N GLU A 64 8.71 -6.24 -27.47
CA GLU A 64 9.56 -5.13 -27.10
C GLU A 64 9.83 -4.26 -28.34
N GLN A 65 9.81 -2.94 -28.18
CA GLN A 65 10.50 -2.00 -29.06
C GLN A 65 11.24 -0.98 -28.19
N GLU A 66 12.55 -1.04 -28.28
CA GLU A 66 13.52 -0.02 -27.89
C GLU A 66 14.35 0.31 -29.16
N GLN A 67 14.97 1.50 -29.16
CA GLN A 67 15.77 2.19 -30.22
C GLN A 67 14.98 3.25 -31.02
N ASP A 68 15.50 4.43 -31.34
CA ASP A 68 16.71 5.20 -31.00
C ASP A 68 16.44 6.63 -31.54
N GLU A 69 16.70 7.68 -30.76
CA GLU A 69 17.79 8.65 -30.92
C GLU A 69 17.49 9.90 -31.80
N LYS A 70 17.78 11.06 -31.18
CA LYS A 70 18.39 12.30 -31.70
C LYS A 70 17.56 13.54 -32.09
N ALA A 71 17.75 14.52 -31.21
CA ALA A 71 17.84 15.97 -31.32
C ALA A 71 17.81 16.65 -32.70
N GLN A 72 17.16 17.82 -32.72
CA GLN A 72 17.69 19.02 -33.36
C GLN A 72 17.28 20.30 -32.61
N GLU A 73 18.26 21.18 -32.51
CA GLU A 73 18.33 22.50 -31.88
C GLU A 73 18.16 23.59 -32.97
N GLU A 74 18.14 24.86 -32.55
CA GLU A 74 18.18 26.14 -33.29
C GLU A 74 16.80 26.83 -33.45
N ALA A 75 16.46 27.93 -32.76
CA ALA A 75 17.05 29.28 -32.60
C ALA A 75 16.36 30.35 -33.48
N GLU A 76 15.67 31.26 -32.77
CA GLU A 76 15.28 32.68 -33.03
C GLU A 76 16.23 33.48 -33.97
N PRO A 77 15.88 34.66 -34.58
CA PRO A 77 15.26 35.80 -33.85
C PRO A 77 14.44 36.88 -34.64
N SER A 78 13.73 37.76 -33.91
CA SER A 78 14.09 39.20 -33.76
C SER A 78 12.94 40.22 -33.55
N SER A 79 13.09 41.02 -32.46
CA SER A 79 12.93 42.49 -32.31
C SER A 79 11.55 43.16 -32.57
N THR A 80 11.09 44.23 -31.89
CA THR A 80 11.68 45.42 -31.24
C THR A 80 10.66 46.00 -30.23
N GLY A 81 11.02 46.36 -28.99
CA GLY A 81 11.30 47.75 -28.55
C GLY A 81 10.11 48.37 -27.76
N GLY A 82 10.22 49.11 -26.64
CA GLY A 82 11.31 49.51 -25.76
C GLY A 82 10.81 50.57 -24.74
N SER A 83 11.39 50.58 -23.52
CA SER A 83 11.52 51.71 -22.54
C SER A 83 10.25 52.35 -21.93
N LYS A 84 10.17 52.90 -20.71
CA LYS A 84 11.07 53.13 -19.54
C LYS A 84 10.22 53.72 -18.38
N GLN A 85 10.68 53.51 -17.14
CA GLN A 85 10.60 54.38 -15.94
C GLN A 85 9.35 54.47 -15.03
N SER A 86 9.60 54.21 -13.73
CA SER A 86 8.86 54.55 -12.49
C SER A 86 9.11 56.04 -12.07
N PRO A 87 8.75 56.57 -10.85
CA PRO A 87 7.91 56.09 -9.73
C PRO A 87 6.97 57.17 -9.07
N ASP A 88 6.23 56.75 -8.01
CA ASP A 88 5.80 57.46 -6.78
C ASP A 88 4.95 58.77 -6.77
N LYS A 89 3.72 58.71 -6.19
CA LYS A 89 3.25 59.43 -4.97
C LYS A 89 1.70 59.54 -4.83
N LYS A 90 1.23 59.28 -3.59
CA LYS A 90 -0.09 59.55 -2.92
C LYS A 90 -0.46 61.07 -2.86
N PRO A 91 -1.59 61.57 -2.25
CA PRO A 91 -2.76 60.96 -1.55
C PRO A 91 -4.17 61.64 -1.75
N ASN A 92 -5.20 61.05 -1.10
CA ASN A 92 -6.25 61.69 -0.23
C ASN A 92 -7.73 61.89 -0.68
N ASN A 93 -8.60 61.87 0.35
CA ASN A 93 -10.02 62.24 0.53
C ASN A 93 -11.07 61.13 0.34
N GLY A 94 -12.03 60.89 1.24
CA GLY A 94 -12.44 61.57 2.48
C GLY A 94 -13.57 60.80 3.20
N LEU A 95 -13.77 61.10 4.49
CA LEU A 95 -14.82 60.57 5.40
C LEU A 95 -16.21 61.20 5.15
N PRO A 96 -17.28 60.64 5.74
CA PRO A 96 -17.92 61.39 6.84
C PRO A 96 -18.31 60.56 8.09
N GLN A 97 -18.52 61.31 9.16
CA GLN A 97 -18.70 60.96 10.57
C GLN A 97 -20.04 60.30 10.94
N ALA A 98 -20.06 59.58 12.07
CA ALA A 98 -21.07 59.74 13.12
C ALA A 98 -20.59 59.13 14.47
N SER A 99 -20.78 59.89 15.56
CA SER A 99 -20.78 59.47 16.99
C SER A 99 -22.25 59.31 17.44
N PRO A 100 -22.65 58.56 18.51
CA PRO A 100 -22.17 58.73 19.89
C PRO A 100 -22.14 57.51 20.85
N ASN A 101 -21.39 57.70 21.93
CA ASN A 101 -21.39 57.15 23.31
C ASN A 101 -22.38 56.05 23.80
N SER A 102 -21.77 55.10 24.55
CA SER A 102 -22.07 54.70 25.96
C SER A 102 -22.71 53.32 26.26
N LEU A 103 -21.86 52.46 26.85
CA LEU A 103 -22.05 51.48 27.95
C LEU A 103 -23.20 50.45 27.89
N GLN A 104 -22.84 49.15 27.79
CA GLN A 104 -23.05 48.09 28.82
C GLN A 104 -22.14 46.85 28.52
N PRO A 105 -21.56 46.16 29.52
CA PRO A 105 -20.82 44.91 29.29
C PRO A 105 -21.78 43.72 29.44
N MET A 106 -22.16 43.11 28.33
CA MET A 106 -22.88 41.83 28.30
C MET A 106 -21.89 40.71 28.03
N GLY A 107 -21.88 39.75 28.95
CA GLY A 107 -21.31 38.39 28.89
C GLY A 107 -20.27 38.11 27.81
N VAL A 108 -19.02 37.95 28.25
CA VAL A 108 -18.00 37.23 27.51
C VAL A 108 -18.56 35.82 27.23
N LEU A 109 -19.05 35.62 26.00
CA LEU A 109 -19.23 34.29 25.45
C LEU A 109 -17.84 33.67 25.44
N GLN A 110 -17.62 32.76 26.38
CA GLN A 110 -16.44 31.92 26.41
C GLN A 110 -16.38 31.20 25.05
N PRO A 111 -15.25 31.24 24.34
CA PRO A 111 -15.04 30.27 23.28
C PRO A 111 -15.08 28.91 23.98
N THR A 112 -16.10 28.12 23.69
CA THR A 112 -16.09 26.70 24.00
C THR A 112 -14.98 26.11 23.16
N THR A 113 -13.78 26.07 23.73
CA THR A 113 -12.67 25.28 23.23
C THR A 113 -13.11 23.83 23.36
N ASN A 114 -13.78 23.33 22.31
CA ASN A 114 -13.89 21.91 22.04
C ASN A 114 -12.46 21.38 22.07
N MET A 115 -12.09 20.74 23.17
CA MET A 115 -10.87 19.95 23.30
C MET A 115 -11.01 18.79 22.33
N SER A 116 -10.66 19.06 21.08
CA SER A 116 -10.49 18.06 20.03
C SER A 116 -9.42 17.09 20.51
N THR A 117 -9.71 15.80 20.41
CA THR A 117 -8.77 14.68 20.59
C THR A 117 -7.67 14.75 19.54
N GLN A 118 -6.78 15.75 19.63
CA GLN A 118 -5.61 15.86 18.76
C GLN A 118 -4.50 14.94 19.29
N GLY A 119 -4.55 13.68 18.90
CA GLY A 119 -3.42 12.76 19.07
C GLY A 119 -2.39 12.95 17.95
N THR A 120 -1.12 12.76 18.28
CA THR A 120 -0.02 12.65 17.30
C THR A 120 0.52 11.23 17.35
N PHE A 121 0.96 10.69 16.21
CA PHE A 121 1.52 9.34 16.16
C PHE A 121 2.95 9.32 16.69
N ARG A 122 3.27 8.31 17.50
CA ARG A 122 4.62 8.01 17.98
C ARG A 122 5.17 6.80 17.24
N VAL A 123 6.36 6.93 16.65
CA VAL A 123 7.03 5.82 15.95
C VAL A 123 8.23 5.32 16.75
N THR A 124 8.15 4.09 17.24
CA THR A 124 9.23 3.42 18.00
C THR A 124 10.02 2.50 17.08
N ASP A 125 11.34 2.67 16.99
CA ASP A 125 12.20 1.74 16.24
C ASP A 125 12.48 0.48 17.08
N LYS A 126 12.40 -0.69 16.46
CA LYS A 126 12.73 -1.99 17.07
C LYS A 126 13.51 -2.87 16.08
N VAL A 127 14.46 -3.64 16.60
CA VAL A 127 15.16 -4.67 15.83
C VAL A 127 14.42 -6.00 15.98
N GLY A 128 14.20 -6.71 14.88
CA GLY A 128 13.55 -8.03 14.87
C GLY A 128 12.77 -8.33 13.58
N ASP A 129 12.14 -9.51 13.52
CA ASP A 129 11.28 -9.90 12.39
C ASP A 129 9.91 -9.21 12.51
N LEU A 130 9.57 -8.39 11.50
CA LEU A 130 8.26 -7.77 11.36
C LEU A 130 7.12 -8.81 11.37
N PHE A 131 7.38 -10.00 10.82
CA PHE A 131 6.37 -11.05 10.64
C PHE A 131 6.17 -11.94 11.88
N ASP A 132 6.98 -11.75 12.92
CA ASP A 132 6.80 -12.36 14.26
C ASP A 132 5.87 -11.50 15.12
N ALA A 133 4.68 -11.26 14.58
CA ALA A 133 3.63 -10.48 15.22
C ALA A 133 2.56 -11.41 15.82
N PRO A 134 1.88 -10.98 16.90
CA PRO A 134 0.71 -11.69 17.40
C PRO A 134 -0.48 -11.54 16.44
N PRO A 135 -1.48 -12.43 16.54
CA PRO A 135 -2.76 -12.30 15.83
C PRO A 135 -3.37 -10.90 15.97
N ASN A 136 -4.15 -10.52 14.97
CA ASN A 136 -4.85 -9.25 14.82
C ASN A 136 -3.94 -8.01 14.77
N THR A 137 -2.67 -8.21 14.40
CA THR A 137 -1.73 -7.11 14.12
C THR A 137 -1.89 -6.60 12.70
N VAL A 138 -1.80 -5.28 12.50
CA VAL A 138 -1.65 -4.67 11.18
C VAL A 138 -0.17 -4.58 10.83
N LEU A 139 0.22 -5.19 9.71
CA LEU A 139 1.56 -5.15 9.15
C LEU A 139 1.61 -4.20 7.95
N ILE A 140 2.26 -3.05 8.13
CA ILE A 140 2.32 -1.99 7.13
C ILE A 140 3.59 -2.11 6.27
N HIS A 141 3.42 -1.94 4.96
CA HIS A 141 4.53 -1.72 4.04
C HIS A 141 4.19 -0.73 2.91
N ALA A 142 5.22 -0.06 2.42
CA ALA A 142 5.11 0.83 1.26
C ALA A 142 4.99 0.03 -0.04
N CYS A 143 3.99 0.40 -0.85
CA CYS A 143 3.62 -0.25 -2.09
C CYS A 143 3.78 0.67 -3.29
N ASN A 144 3.99 0.03 -4.45
CA ASN A 144 3.73 0.69 -5.73
C ASN A 144 2.24 0.56 -6.12
N CYS A 145 1.80 1.33 -7.11
CA CYS A 145 0.42 1.30 -7.60
C CYS A 145 0.19 0.36 -8.79
N ILE A 146 1.19 -0.42 -9.24
CA ILE A 146 1.07 -1.33 -10.41
C ILE A 146 0.94 -2.81 -10.04
N GLY A 147 0.67 -3.12 -8.78
CA GLY A 147 0.33 -4.48 -8.35
C GLY A 147 1.53 -5.42 -8.23
N SER A 148 2.74 -4.90 -7.98
CA SER A 148 3.95 -5.71 -7.92
C SER A 148 4.56 -5.78 -6.51
N TRP A 149 4.69 -7.00 -5.99
CA TRP A 149 5.47 -7.30 -4.78
C TRP A 149 6.71 -8.14 -5.15
N GLY A 150 7.51 -7.61 -6.08
CA GLY A 150 8.60 -8.36 -6.70
C GLY A 150 9.94 -8.35 -5.95
N GLY A 151 10.16 -7.46 -4.98
CA GLY A 151 11.47 -7.29 -4.36
C GLY A 151 11.43 -6.75 -2.93
N GLY A 152 12.57 -6.86 -2.23
CA GLY A 152 12.73 -6.43 -0.85
C GLY A 152 11.69 -7.04 0.09
N ILE A 153 11.25 -6.26 1.07
CA ILE A 153 10.24 -6.70 2.05
C ILE A 153 8.90 -7.07 1.37
N ALA A 154 8.53 -6.42 0.26
CA ALA A 154 7.29 -6.74 -0.46
C ALA A 154 7.29 -8.19 -0.98
N ARG A 155 8.43 -8.70 -1.43
CA ARG A 155 8.55 -10.13 -1.80
C ARG A 155 8.30 -11.05 -0.60
N ALA A 156 8.84 -10.70 0.58
CA ALA A 156 8.57 -11.46 1.80
C ALA A 156 7.09 -11.42 2.21
N PHE A 157 6.41 -10.27 2.05
CA PHE A 157 4.95 -10.18 2.20
C PHE A 157 4.23 -11.12 1.23
N ARG A 158 4.61 -11.15 -0.06
CA ARG A 158 3.99 -12.03 -1.05
C ARG A 158 4.17 -13.50 -0.71
N ASP A 159 5.37 -13.89 -0.32
CA ASP A 159 5.71 -15.29 -0.03
C ASP A 159 4.96 -15.79 1.22
N ARG A 160 4.73 -14.92 2.21
CA ARG A 160 4.01 -15.25 3.47
C ARG A 160 2.50 -15.02 3.42
N TYR A 161 2.02 -14.10 2.59
CA TYR A 161 0.60 -13.73 2.44
C TYR A 161 0.20 -13.72 0.95
N PRO A 162 0.23 -14.87 0.26
CA PRO A 162 -0.06 -14.94 -1.17
C PRO A 162 -1.48 -14.49 -1.52
N ASP A 163 -2.43 -14.65 -0.60
CA ASP A 163 -3.83 -14.26 -0.81
C ASP A 163 -4.03 -12.75 -0.72
N ALA A 164 -3.38 -12.11 0.27
CA ALA A 164 -3.34 -10.65 0.37
C ALA A 164 -2.68 -10.06 -0.88
N TYR A 165 -1.63 -10.70 -1.42
CA TYR A 165 -1.03 -10.28 -2.69
C TYR A 165 -2.03 -10.32 -3.85
N ARG A 166 -2.89 -11.34 -3.94
CA ARG A 166 -3.91 -11.42 -5.02
C ARG A 166 -4.92 -10.28 -4.90
N ILE A 167 -5.35 -9.95 -3.67
CA ILE A 167 -6.26 -8.82 -3.41
C ILE A 167 -5.61 -7.50 -3.81
N TYR A 168 -4.39 -7.24 -3.34
CA TYR A 168 -3.58 -6.07 -3.69
C TYR A 168 -3.36 -5.96 -5.21
N ASN A 169 -2.98 -7.06 -5.88
CA ASN A 169 -2.74 -7.08 -7.32
C ASN A 169 -4.01 -6.76 -8.12
N ALA A 170 -5.15 -7.37 -7.74
CA ALA A 170 -6.44 -7.10 -8.36
C ALA A 170 -6.92 -5.67 -8.10
N HIS A 171 -6.68 -5.13 -6.90
CA HIS A 171 -6.95 -3.73 -6.58
C HIS A 171 -6.15 -2.79 -7.49
N CYS A 172 -4.85 -3.02 -7.65
CA CYS A 172 -4.01 -2.21 -8.52
C CYS A 172 -4.43 -2.29 -10.00
N LYS A 173 -4.77 -3.48 -10.49
CA LYS A 173 -5.19 -3.67 -11.90
C LYS A 173 -6.51 -2.98 -12.26
N ARG A 174 -7.36 -2.72 -11.27
CA ARG A 174 -8.67 -2.06 -11.46
C ARG A 174 -8.62 -0.54 -11.29
N SER A 175 -7.49 0.01 -10.88
CA SER A 175 -7.33 1.42 -10.54
C SER A 175 -6.20 2.05 -11.35
N LEU A 176 -6.29 3.36 -11.56
CA LEU A 176 -5.19 4.11 -12.16
C LEU A 176 -4.13 4.41 -11.08
N PRO A 177 -2.82 4.28 -11.37
CA PRO A 177 -1.76 4.60 -10.43
C PRO A 177 -1.88 5.98 -9.79
N GLU A 178 -2.34 6.97 -10.55
CA GLU A 178 -2.56 8.35 -10.13
C GLU A 178 -3.65 8.48 -9.06
N ARG A 179 -4.64 7.57 -9.05
CA ARG A 179 -5.71 7.54 -8.05
C ARG A 179 -5.30 6.77 -6.79
N LEU A 180 -4.35 5.86 -6.91
CA LEU A 180 -3.86 5.07 -5.79
C LEU A 180 -2.78 5.80 -4.99
N ALA A 181 -1.92 6.58 -5.63
CA ALA A 181 -0.85 7.28 -4.93
C ALA A 181 -1.43 8.21 -3.85
N GLY A 182 -1.02 8.01 -2.60
CA GLY A 182 -1.56 8.73 -1.45
C GLY A 182 -2.77 8.08 -0.78
N THR A 183 -3.16 6.87 -1.18
CA THR A 183 -4.20 6.06 -0.52
C THR A 183 -3.60 4.83 0.15
N ALA A 184 -4.42 4.05 0.83
CA ALA A 184 -4.06 2.75 1.37
C ALA A 184 -5.10 1.68 1.07
N LEU A 185 -4.68 0.43 1.22
CA LEU A 185 -5.55 -0.74 1.22
C LEU A 185 -5.25 -1.57 2.46
N LEU A 186 -6.22 -1.65 3.37
CA LEU A 186 -6.24 -2.59 4.47
C LEU A 186 -6.85 -3.92 3.99
N ILE A 187 -6.12 -5.01 4.19
CA ILE A 187 -6.56 -6.35 3.81
C ILE A 187 -6.70 -7.18 5.08
N ALA A 188 -7.92 -7.62 5.38
CA ALA A 188 -8.21 -8.49 6.51
C ALA A 188 -7.55 -9.88 6.33
N PRO A 189 -7.17 -10.55 7.45
CA PRO A 189 -6.76 -11.95 7.39
C PRO A 189 -7.91 -12.82 6.88
N ARG A 190 -7.58 -13.95 6.25
CA ARG A 190 -8.64 -14.94 6.00
C ARG A 190 -8.98 -15.68 7.28
N PRO A 191 -10.25 -16.07 7.48
CA PRO A 191 -10.66 -16.86 8.65
C PRO A 191 -9.88 -18.18 8.81
N ASP A 192 -9.42 -18.76 7.70
CA ASP A 192 -8.70 -20.04 7.64
C ASP A 192 -7.16 -19.88 7.55
N ALA A 193 -6.65 -18.64 7.57
CA ALA A 193 -5.21 -18.41 7.47
C ALA A 193 -4.48 -18.82 8.75
N GLU A 194 -3.33 -19.48 8.60
CA GLU A 194 -2.42 -19.76 9.71
C GLU A 194 -2.01 -18.47 10.44
N LYS A 195 -1.79 -17.40 9.68
CA LYS A 195 -1.47 -16.07 10.21
C LYS A 195 -2.69 -15.17 10.15
N GLN A 196 -3.18 -14.79 11.33
CA GLN A 196 -4.29 -13.85 11.49
C GLN A 196 -3.78 -12.40 11.53
N HIS A 197 -3.11 -11.93 10.47
CA HIS A 197 -2.61 -10.56 10.38
C HIS A 197 -3.34 -9.76 9.31
N TYR A 198 -3.57 -8.48 9.60
CA TYR A 198 -4.01 -7.50 8.62
C TYR A 198 -2.81 -6.99 7.82
N ILE A 199 -2.97 -6.79 6.52
CA ILE A 199 -1.92 -6.23 5.66
C ILE A 199 -2.29 -4.81 5.27
N GLY A 200 -1.51 -3.83 5.73
CA GLY A 200 -1.65 -2.42 5.40
C GLY A 200 -0.77 -2.03 4.22
N CYS A 201 -1.35 -1.90 3.03
CA CYS A 201 -0.64 -1.47 1.83
C CYS A 201 -0.72 0.05 1.69
N VAL A 202 0.36 0.79 1.96
CA VAL A 202 0.37 2.25 1.74
C VAL A 202 0.97 2.60 0.38
N PHE A 203 0.19 3.23 -0.49
CA PHE A 203 0.59 3.51 -1.88
C PHE A 203 1.41 4.79 -1.97
N THR A 204 2.72 4.65 -1.85
CA THR A 204 3.65 5.79 -1.81
C THR A 204 4.37 6.04 -3.13
N SER A 205 4.29 5.12 -4.10
CA SER A 205 4.79 5.37 -5.45
C SER A 205 3.89 4.77 -6.53
N LYS A 206 3.70 5.45 -7.65
CA LYS A 206 2.98 4.97 -8.81
C LYS A 206 3.65 3.75 -9.43
N ARG A 207 4.98 3.68 -9.44
CA ARG A 207 5.77 2.58 -10.05
C ARG A 207 6.86 2.10 -9.09
N PHE A 208 7.73 1.19 -9.53
CA PHE A 208 8.85 0.68 -8.71
C PHE A 208 10.14 0.56 -9.53
N GLY A 209 11.24 0.18 -8.87
CA GLY A 209 12.52 -0.05 -9.53
C GLY A 209 13.13 1.25 -10.03
N ARG A 210 13.62 1.27 -11.28
CA ARG A 210 14.17 2.49 -11.91
C ARG A 210 13.11 3.55 -12.21
N ALA A 211 11.85 3.13 -12.39
CA ALA A 211 10.73 4.02 -12.70
C ALA A 211 9.95 4.48 -11.45
N ARG A 212 10.44 4.19 -10.24
CA ARG A 212 9.82 4.68 -9.00
C ARG A 212 9.76 6.21 -8.98
N ASP A 213 8.80 6.76 -8.25
CA ASP A 213 8.73 8.21 -8.04
C ASP A 213 9.94 8.70 -7.24
N THR A 214 10.18 10.02 -7.31
CA THR A 214 11.26 10.65 -6.56
C THR A 214 11.01 10.58 -5.04
N PRO A 215 12.05 10.64 -4.21
CA PRO A 215 11.88 10.70 -2.75
C PRO A 215 10.90 11.78 -2.27
N ALA A 216 10.89 12.95 -2.91
CA ALA A 216 9.96 14.02 -2.57
C ALA A 216 8.50 13.64 -2.84
N MET A 217 8.22 13.05 -4.00
CA MET A 217 6.88 12.56 -4.35
C MET A 217 6.44 11.41 -3.43
N ILE A 218 7.36 10.52 -3.09
CA ILE A 218 7.09 9.40 -2.16
C ILE A 218 6.68 9.93 -0.78
N LEU A 219 7.41 10.92 -0.26
CA LEU A 219 7.07 11.56 1.02
C LEU A 219 5.74 12.31 0.95
N GLN A 220 5.46 13.00 -0.16
CA GLN A 220 4.18 13.69 -0.38
C GLN A 220 3.00 12.71 -0.36
N ALA A 221 3.15 11.52 -0.93
CA ALA A 221 2.13 10.46 -0.89
C ALA A 221 2.07 9.72 0.47
N THR A 222 3.15 9.73 1.26
CA THR A 222 3.21 8.95 2.51
C THR A 222 2.21 9.45 3.55
N ALA A 223 2.08 10.76 3.75
CA ALA A 223 1.15 11.32 4.74
C ALA A 223 -0.32 10.94 4.47
N PRO A 224 -0.90 11.26 3.30
CA PRO A 224 -2.30 10.93 3.03
C PRO A 224 -2.53 9.40 3.01
N ALA A 225 -1.58 8.60 2.54
CA ALA A 225 -1.73 7.14 2.54
C ALA A 225 -1.79 6.57 3.97
N MET A 226 -0.97 7.10 4.88
CA MET A 226 -1.01 6.69 6.29
C MET A 226 -2.31 7.13 6.96
N LEU A 227 -2.80 8.35 6.71
CA LEU A 227 -4.09 8.80 7.23
C LEU A 227 -5.25 7.93 6.72
N ASP A 228 -5.26 7.62 5.42
CA ASP A 228 -6.26 6.74 4.82
C ASP A 228 -6.24 5.34 5.45
N LEU A 229 -5.04 4.79 5.70
CA LEU A 229 -4.92 3.52 6.42
C LEU A 229 -5.46 3.59 7.85
N MET A 230 -5.17 4.67 8.58
CA MET A 230 -5.64 4.83 9.96
C MET A 230 -7.17 4.95 10.02
N ARG A 231 -7.80 5.61 9.03
CA ARG A 231 -9.27 5.63 8.89
C ARG A 231 -9.85 4.24 8.65
N GLN A 232 -9.23 3.44 7.78
CA GLN A 232 -9.65 2.06 7.55
C GLN A 232 -9.52 1.19 8.81
N ILE A 233 -8.42 1.33 9.56
CA ILE A 233 -8.23 0.63 10.85
C ILE A 233 -9.30 1.05 11.87
N ALA A 234 -9.63 2.34 11.95
CA ALA A 234 -10.69 2.82 12.83
C ALA A 234 -12.05 2.21 12.47
N ALA A 235 -12.40 2.19 11.19
CA ALA A 235 -13.65 1.62 10.72
C ALA A 235 -13.78 0.12 11.05
N GLU A 236 -12.71 -0.66 10.87
CA GLU A 236 -12.72 -2.09 11.28
C GLU A 236 -12.91 -2.24 12.80
N LYS A 237 -12.25 -1.40 13.61
CA LYS A 237 -12.46 -1.39 15.06
C LYS A 237 -13.89 -1.02 15.46
N GLU A 238 -14.50 -0.03 14.80
CA GLU A 238 -15.92 0.32 15.00
C GLU A 238 -16.86 -0.84 14.67
N ASN A 239 -16.51 -1.63 13.65
CA ASN A 239 -17.24 -2.85 13.27
C ASN A 239 -17.01 -4.02 14.24
N GLY A 240 -16.18 -3.85 15.28
CA GLY A 240 -15.92 -4.86 16.30
C GLY A 240 -14.74 -5.79 15.98
N GLU A 241 -13.94 -5.50 14.95
CA GLU A 241 -12.77 -6.31 14.62
C GLU A 241 -11.66 -6.13 15.67
N PRO A 242 -11.01 -7.22 16.13
CA PRO A 242 -10.11 -7.20 17.28
C PRO A 242 -8.70 -6.70 16.95
N ILE A 243 -8.55 -5.60 16.21
CA ILE A 243 -7.23 -5.06 15.83
C ILE A 243 -6.45 -4.62 17.06
N GLY A 244 -5.35 -5.32 17.34
CA GLY A 244 -4.53 -5.14 18.54
C GLY A 244 -3.46 -4.05 18.38
N GLU A 245 -2.42 -4.34 17.60
CA GLU A 245 -1.26 -3.45 17.42
C GLU A 245 -0.95 -3.16 15.95
N VAL A 246 -0.15 -2.11 15.71
CA VAL A 246 0.31 -1.71 14.38
C VAL A 246 1.84 -1.79 14.32
N ARG A 247 2.33 -2.58 13.36
CA ARG A 247 3.76 -2.70 13.05
C ARG A 247 4.01 -2.29 11.61
N MET A 248 5.19 -1.76 11.35
CA MET A 248 5.64 -1.47 10.00
C MET A 248 7.10 -1.90 9.82
N CYS A 249 7.53 -2.18 8.60
CA CYS A 249 8.96 -2.06 8.30
C CYS A 249 9.34 -0.58 8.28
N ARG A 250 10.64 -0.25 8.20
CA ARG A 250 11.08 1.11 7.82
C ARG A 250 10.63 1.45 6.39
N ILE A 251 9.39 1.90 6.23
CA ILE A 251 8.77 2.13 4.93
C ILE A 251 9.58 3.13 4.11
N ASN A 252 9.57 2.94 2.79
CA ASN A 252 10.31 3.72 1.80
C ASN A 252 11.86 3.64 1.87
N SER A 253 12.47 3.07 2.91
CA SER A 253 13.94 3.13 3.10
C SER A 253 14.76 2.07 2.39
N GLY A 254 14.10 1.06 1.81
CA GLY A 254 14.75 0.04 0.98
C GLY A 254 14.83 0.47 -0.49
N LEU A 255 14.14 -0.27 -1.36
CA LEU A 255 14.17 -0.07 -2.82
C LEU A 255 13.58 1.27 -3.29
N PHE A 256 12.88 1.99 -2.42
CA PHE A 256 12.38 3.34 -2.68
C PHE A 256 13.41 4.44 -2.34
N SER A 257 14.49 4.09 -1.63
CA SER A 257 15.66 4.94 -1.36
C SER A 257 15.34 6.26 -0.67
N VAL A 258 14.30 6.30 0.17
CA VAL A 258 14.00 7.46 1.03
C VAL A 258 14.69 7.25 2.38
N PRO A 259 15.55 8.16 2.87
CA PRO A 259 16.13 8.02 4.20
C PRO A 259 15.03 7.84 5.25
N TRP A 260 15.10 6.77 6.04
CA TRP A 260 14.04 6.37 6.99
C TRP A 260 13.54 7.54 7.86
N GLN A 261 14.46 8.36 8.36
CA GLN A 261 14.15 9.51 9.19
C GLN A 261 13.20 10.52 8.54
N GLN A 262 13.17 10.61 7.21
CA GLN A 262 12.23 11.49 6.50
C GLN A 262 10.81 10.92 6.53
N SER A 263 10.64 9.61 6.27
CA SER A 263 9.33 8.95 6.39
C SER A 263 8.82 8.94 7.82
N LYS A 264 9.70 8.64 8.80
CA LYS A 264 9.37 8.69 10.23
C LYS A 264 8.82 10.07 10.64
N ARG A 265 9.51 11.15 10.27
CA ARG A 265 9.06 12.53 10.56
C ARG A 265 7.72 12.88 9.92
N VAL A 266 7.43 12.36 8.72
CA VAL A 266 6.13 12.57 8.07
C VAL A 266 5.02 11.92 8.90
N ILE A 267 5.24 10.69 9.37
CA ILE A 267 4.26 9.92 10.15
C ILE A 267 4.03 10.55 11.52
N GLU A 268 5.09 10.96 12.22
CA GLU A 268 4.99 11.57 13.56
C GLU A 268 4.31 12.95 13.56
N ARG A 269 4.21 13.60 12.39
CA ARG A 269 3.53 14.90 12.23
C ARG A 269 2.06 14.77 11.82
N LEU A 270 1.57 13.56 11.59
CA LEU A 270 0.17 13.35 11.25
C LEU A 270 -0.71 13.73 12.43
N GLN A 271 -1.79 14.44 12.10
CA GLN A 271 -2.87 14.78 13.00
C GLN A 271 -4.13 14.11 12.45
N VAL A 272 -4.90 13.46 13.32
CA VAL A 272 -6.23 12.97 12.97
C VAL A 272 -7.22 13.91 13.62
N ASP A 273 -8.03 14.59 12.81
CA ASP A 273 -9.08 15.44 13.33
C ASP A 273 -10.23 14.57 13.84
N GLY A 274 -10.82 14.94 14.97
CA GLY A 274 -11.91 14.20 15.60
C GLY A 274 -13.25 14.21 14.83
N GLU A 275 -13.28 14.76 13.61
CA GLU A 275 -14.39 14.61 12.67
C GLU A 275 -14.19 13.41 11.72
N ASP A 276 -12.94 12.97 11.51
CA ASP A 276 -12.59 11.88 10.59
C ASP A 276 -12.73 10.49 11.23
N VAL A 277 -12.70 10.43 12.55
CA VAL A 277 -12.76 9.19 13.34
C VAL A 277 -13.63 9.43 14.57
N SER A 278 -14.55 8.51 14.87
CA SER A 278 -15.38 8.63 16.08
C SER A 278 -14.50 8.77 17.30
N ARG A 279 -14.85 9.70 18.20
CA ARG A 279 -14.09 9.96 19.43
C ARG A 279 -13.99 8.74 20.35
N ASP A 280 -14.88 7.77 20.17
CA ASP A 280 -14.93 6.54 20.95
C ASP A 280 -13.98 5.46 20.42
N VAL A 281 -13.33 5.68 19.28
CA VAL A 281 -12.36 4.75 18.69
C VAL A 281 -10.95 5.12 19.10
N GLU A 282 -10.34 4.24 19.89
CA GLU A 282 -8.93 4.36 20.22
C GLU A 282 -8.07 3.96 19.00
N LEU A 283 -7.53 4.97 18.32
CA LEU A 283 -6.51 4.78 17.29
C LEU A 283 -5.21 4.25 17.91
N PRO A 284 -4.45 3.42 17.16
CA PRO A 284 -3.13 2.99 17.56
C PRO A 284 -2.14 4.15 17.41
N TRP A 285 -2.05 5.01 18.44
CA TRP A 285 -1.14 6.16 18.46
C TRP A 285 0.35 5.75 18.47
N GLU A 286 0.65 4.51 18.89
CA GLU A 286 1.98 3.93 18.75
C GLU A 286 2.08 3.02 17.53
N ILE A 287 3.09 3.26 16.70
CA ILE A 287 3.47 2.37 15.61
C ILE A 287 4.92 1.91 15.80
N VAL A 288 5.14 0.60 15.75
CA VAL A 288 6.49 0.03 15.91
C VAL A 288 7.10 -0.24 14.54
N ALA A 289 8.23 0.42 14.25
CA ALA A 289 8.99 0.26 13.02
C ALA A 289 10.13 -0.75 13.20
N TYR A 290 10.00 -1.90 12.54
CA TYR A 290 10.95 -3.00 12.58
C TYR A 290 12.04 -2.85 11.53
N ASN A 291 13.27 -3.15 11.95
CA ASN A 291 14.43 -3.34 11.07
C ASN A 291 14.96 -4.77 11.26
N PRO A 292 15.30 -5.49 10.17
CA PRO A 292 15.97 -6.77 10.30
C PRO A 292 17.31 -6.61 11.02
N GLU A 293 17.73 -7.67 11.71
CA GLU A 293 19.09 -7.81 12.28
C GLU A 293 20.17 -7.81 11.19
#